data_AF-A0A944NE87-F1
#
_entry.id   AF-A0A944NE87-F1
#
_cell.length_a   1.000
_cell.length_b   1.000
_cell.length_c   1.000
_cell.angle_alpha   90.00
_cell.angle_beta   90.00
_cell.angle_gamma   90.00
#
_symmetry.space_group_name_H-M   'P 1'
#
loop_
_entity.id
_entity.type
_entity.pdbx_description
1 polymer ?
#
loop_
_entity_poly.entity_id
_entity_poly.type
_entity_poly.pdbx_seq_one_letter_code
_entity_poly.pdbx_strand_id
1 'polypeptide(L)'
;MTKIRVDLLLVEKKLAESRSQAQRLVMAGQVRANGQLVHKPADKLAKDVLLEVEKGPQFVSRGGEKLAGALEKFDIDVNGLVCVDVGSSTGGFTDCLLQNGAQKVYAIDVGKGILHWKMRKDPRVIVMESTNARHVESIPELIQFVVIDASFISLKNLLPAVKSWLGEDGGEVVALIKPQFEAGRKDVAKGKGVIRKPAVHRRVLKEVLSFIVEQNYSVHGLAQSSITGPKGNTEFLAHLRIPSAEGIDMQAAIDSLVPPDEEEGDGEITLS
;
A
#
# COMPACT_ATOMS: atom_id res chain seq x y z
N MET A 1 16.14 -36.78 -24.85
CA MET A 1 16.20 -35.57 -24.00
C MET A 1 16.62 -35.96 -22.59
N THR A 2 17.67 -35.34 -22.06
CA THR A 2 18.13 -35.56 -20.69
C THR A 2 17.12 -34.97 -19.71
N LYS A 3 16.57 -35.81 -18.82
CA LYS A 3 15.67 -35.34 -17.76
C LYS A 3 16.44 -35.14 -16.46
N ILE A 4 16.27 -33.99 -15.83
CA ILE A 4 16.96 -33.58 -14.59
C ILE A 4 15.93 -33.47 -13.46
N ARG A 5 16.35 -33.76 -12.23
CA ARG A 5 15.49 -33.59 -11.06
C ARG A 5 15.12 -32.11 -10.86
N VAL A 6 13.87 -31.83 -10.50
CA VAL A 6 13.42 -30.44 -10.28
C VAL A 6 14.27 -29.70 -9.25
N ASP A 7 14.63 -30.34 -8.13
CA ASP A 7 15.48 -29.72 -7.10
C ASP A 7 16.85 -29.26 -7.61
N LEU A 8 17.43 -29.99 -8.56
CA LEU A 8 18.68 -29.61 -9.23
C LEU A 8 18.43 -28.56 -10.32
N LEU A 9 17.35 -28.71 -11.08
CA LEU A 9 17.01 -27.81 -12.18
C LEU A 9 16.66 -26.39 -11.69
N LEU A 10 16.03 -26.26 -10.53
CA LEU A 10 15.77 -24.98 -9.86
C LEU A 10 17.05 -24.25 -9.49
N VAL A 11 18.06 -24.97 -8.99
CA VAL A 11 19.38 -24.40 -8.67
C VAL A 11 20.15 -24.05 -9.93
N GLU A 12 20.15 -24.94 -10.93
CA GLU A 12 20.80 -24.72 -12.23
C GLU A 12 20.24 -23.48 -12.96
N LYS A 13 18.91 -23.26 -12.88
CA LYS A 13 18.23 -22.08 -13.43
C LYS A 13 18.27 -20.85 -12.51
N LYS A 14 18.99 -20.89 -11.38
CA LYS A 14 19.08 -19.80 -10.39
C LYS A 14 17.73 -19.36 -9.80
N LEU A 15 16.74 -20.25 -9.78
CA LEU A 15 15.44 -20.04 -9.14
C LEU A 15 15.45 -20.43 -7.64
N ALA A 16 16.52 -21.09 -7.20
CA ALA A 16 16.84 -21.34 -5.80
C ALA A 16 18.37 -21.23 -5.60
N GLU A 17 18.80 -20.66 -4.48
CA GLU A 17 20.20 -20.49 -4.08
C GLU A 17 20.83 -21.80 -3.62
N SER A 18 20.03 -22.77 -3.20
CA SER A 18 20.49 -24.09 -2.75
C SER A 18 19.48 -25.19 -3.03
N ARG A 19 19.96 -26.43 -3.06
CA ARG A 19 19.10 -27.61 -3.25
C ARG A 19 18.07 -27.78 -2.12
N SER A 20 18.43 -27.40 -0.89
CA SER A 20 17.50 -27.45 0.26
C SER A 20 16.41 -26.40 0.16
N GLN A 21 16.73 -25.19 -0.33
CA GLN A 21 15.71 -24.19 -0.65
C GLN A 21 14.81 -24.67 -1.79
N ALA A 22 15.38 -25.22 -2.86
CA ALA A 22 14.61 -25.78 -3.98
C ALA A 22 13.60 -26.85 -3.53
N GLN A 23 14.01 -27.75 -2.64
CA GLN A 23 13.13 -28.77 -2.07
C GLN A 23 11.98 -28.15 -1.25
N ARG A 24 12.28 -27.15 -0.42
CA ARG A 24 11.25 -26.42 0.35
C ARG A 24 10.22 -25.75 -0.57
N LEU A 25 10.67 -25.10 -1.64
CA LEU A 25 9.78 -24.43 -2.61
C LEU A 25 8.83 -25.44 -3.26
N VAL A 26 9.33 -26.58 -3.73
CA VAL A 26 8.49 -27.63 -4.33
C VAL A 26 7.51 -28.20 -3.29
N MET A 27 7.98 -28.49 -2.07
CA MET A 27 7.13 -29.04 -1.00
C MET A 27 6.07 -28.03 -0.51
N ALA A 28 6.35 -26.74 -0.60
CA ALA A 28 5.41 -25.67 -0.30
C ALA A 28 4.39 -25.44 -1.43
N GLY A 29 4.47 -26.19 -2.52
CA GLY A 29 3.58 -26.03 -3.67
C GLY A 29 3.87 -24.75 -4.47
N GLN A 30 5.09 -24.21 -4.37
CA GLN A 30 5.47 -22.93 -4.97
C GLN A 30 6.15 -23.08 -6.32
N VAL A 31 6.17 -24.26 -6.94
CA VAL A 31 6.93 -24.48 -8.18
C VAL A 31 5.99 -24.99 -9.26
N ARG A 32 5.96 -24.29 -10.40
CA ARG A 32 5.23 -24.70 -11.60
C ARG A 32 6.19 -25.07 -12.73
N ALA A 33 5.83 -26.08 -13.50
CA ALA A 33 6.47 -26.47 -14.74
C ALA A 33 5.45 -26.36 -15.87
N ASN A 34 5.70 -25.49 -16.85
CA ASN A 34 4.74 -25.17 -17.93
C ASN A 34 3.32 -24.88 -17.39
N GLY A 35 3.23 -24.09 -16.31
CA GLY A 35 1.97 -23.73 -15.64
C GLY A 35 1.37 -24.78 -14.70
N GLN A 36 1.87 -26.02 -14.70
CA GLN A 36 1.39 -27.09 -13.82
C GLN A 36 2.20 -27.21 -12.53
N LEU A 37 1.51 -27.46 -11.41
CA LEU A 37 2.14 -27.60 -10.10
C LEU A 37 3.08 -28.82 -10.07
N VAL A 38 4.31 -28.62 -9.60
CA VAL A 38 5.26 -29.70 -9.33
C VAL A 38 5.05 -30.20 -7.90
N HIS A 39 4.88 -31.51 -7.74
CA HIS A 39 4.57 -32.11 -6.44
C HIS A 39 5.78 -32.69 -5.72
N LYS A 40 6.80 -33.19 -6.43
CA LYS A 40 7.95 -33.84 -5.79
C LYS A 40 9.27 -33.21 -6.26
N PRO A 41 10.19 -32.85 -5.33
CA PRO A 41 11.49 -32.31 -5.72
C PRO A 41 12.33 -33.28 -6.58
N ALA A 42 12.03 -34.57 -6.49
CA ALA A 42 12.70 -35.64 -7.24
C ALA A 42 12.12 -35.88 -8.65
N ASP A 43 11.02 -35.23 -9.02
CA ASP A 43 10.43 -35.37 -10.34
C ASP A 43 11.44 -35.00 -11.42
N LYS A 44 11.44 -35.75 -12.53
CA LYS A 44 12.42 -35.58 -13.61
C LYS A 44 11.77 -34.86 -14.79
N LEU A 45 12.18 -33.62 -15.03
CA LEU A 45 11.68 -32.79 -16.12
C LEU A 45 12.75 -32.58 -17.19
N ALA A 46 12.31 -32.23 -18.40
CA ALA A 46 13.23 -31.85 -19.46
C ALA A 46 13.97 -30.55 -19.09
N LYS A 47 15.24 -30.42 -19.50
CA LYS A 47 16.10 -29.29 -19.12
C LYS A 47 15.56 -27.93 -19.61
N ASP A 48 14.87 -27.95 -20.73
CA ASP A 48 14.24 -26.82 -21.42
C ASP A 48 12.85 -26.45 -20.88
N VAL A 49 12.31 -27.21 -19.91
CA VAL A 49 11.01 -26.88 -19.30
C VAL A 49 11.02 -25.46 -18.71
N LEU A 50 9.91 -24.74 -18.87
CA LEU A 50 9.69 -23.46 -18.21
C LEU A 50 9.37 -23.75 -16.74
N LEU A 51 10.29 -23.36 -15.85
CA LEU A 51 10.08 -23.41 -14.41
C LEU A 51 9.77 -22.02 -13.88
N GLU A 52 8.73 -21.93 -13.07
CA GLU A 52 8.34 -20.74 -12.35
C GLU A 52 8.29 -21.07 -10.87
N VAL A 53 8.76 -20.15 -10.03
CA VAL A 53 8.60 -20.23 -8.59
C VAL A 53 7.62 -19.15 -8.19
N GLU A 54 6.45 -19.54 -7.68
CA GLU A 54 5.54 -18.66 -6.96
C GLU A 54 6.27 -18.17 -5.70
N LYS A 55 6.83 -16.95 -5.79
CA LYS A 55 7.32 -16.27 -4.61
C LYS A 55 6.11 -16.07 -3.68
N GLY A 56 6.26 -16.44 -2.41
CA GLY A 56 5.27 -16.12 -1.39
C GLY A 56 5.02 -14.61 -1.33
N PRO A 57 4.01 -14.15 -0.57
CA PRO A 57 3.72 -12.72 -0.47
C PRO A 57 4.98 -11.96 -0.09
N GLN A 58 5.30 -10.89 -0.84
CA GLN A 58 6.52 -10.11 -0.63
C GLN A 58 6.52 -9.44 0.75
N PHE A 59 5.34 -9.07 1.22
CA PHE A 59 5.13 -8.40 2.50
C PHE A 59 4.24 -9.22 3.43
N VAL A 60 4.34 -8.98 4.74
CA VAL A 60 3.50 -9.64 5.76
C VAL A 60 2.00 -9.43 5.58
N SER A 61 1.58 -8.44 4.78
CA SER A 61 0.19 -8.26 4.38
C SER A 61 0.05 -7.56 3.03
N ARG A 62 -1.15 -7.63 2.46
CA ARG A 62 -1.50 -6.95 1.19
C ARG A 62 -1.30 -5.43 1.24
N GLY A 63 -1.25 -4.82 2.44
CA GLY A 63 -0.92 -3.41 2.58
C GLY A 63 0.44 -3.08 1.94
N GLY A 64 1.45 -3.94 2.10
CA GLY A 64 2.78 -3.67 1.54
C GLY A 64 2.77 -3.47 0.01
N GLU A 65 1.91 -4.18 -0.72
CA GLU A 65 1.74 -4.02 -2.18
C GLU A 65 1.20 -2.63 -2.58
N LYS A 66 0.40 -2.00 -1.70
CA LYS A 66 -0.10 -0.64 -1.94
C LYS A 66 1.03 0.37 -1.82
N LEU A 67 1.83 0.26 -0.75
CA LEU A 67 2.93 1.18 -0.52
C LEU A 67 4.04 0.97 -1.54
N ALA A 68 4.38 -0.28 -1.89
CA ALA A 68 5.36 -0.57 -2.94
C ALA A 68 4.96 0.08 -4.28
N GLY A 69 3.68 -0.04 -4.67
CA GLY A 69 3.16 0.63 -5.86
C GLY A 69 3.20 2.16 -5.76
N ALA A 70 3.03 2.75 -4.57
CA ALA A 70 3.20 4.18 -4.36
C ALA A 70 4.65 4.62 -4.49
N LEU A 71 5.60 3.92 -3.85
CA LEU A 71 7.01 4.26 -3.88
C LEU A 71 7.55 4.22 -5.32
N GLU A 72 7.18 3.20 -6.08
CA GLU A 72 7.54 3.08 -7.50
C GLU A 72 6.90 4.19 -8.35
N LYS A 73 5.59 4.39 -8.20
CA LYS A 73 4.84 5.33 -9.04
C LYS A 73 5.21 6.79 -8.81
N PHE A 74 5.58 7.14 -7.58
CA PHE A 74 5.94 8.50 -7.19
C PHE A 74 7.45 8.72 -7.10
N ASP A 75 8.25 7.72 -7.48
CA ASP A 75 9.73 7.76 -7.45
C ASP A 75 10.28 8.21 -6.09
N ILE A 76 9.78 7.57 -5.02
CA ILE A 76 10.13 7.91 -3.63
C ILE A 76 11.22 6.96 -3.14
N ASP A 77 12.35 7.52 -2.74
CA ASP A 77 13.42 6.80 -2.03
C ASP A 77 13.27 6.98 -0.51
N VAL A 78 13.12 5.87 0.21
CA VAL A 78 13.04 5.84 1.68
C VAL A 78 14.32 5.31 2.33
N ASN A 79 15.36 5.03 1.53
CA ASN A 79 16.60 4.47 2.02
C ASN A 79 17.29 5.42 3.02
N GLY A 80 17.62 4.88 4.19
CA GLY A 80 18.25 5.65 5.26
C GLY A 80 17.33 6.62 6.00
N LEU A 81 16.03 6.71 5.66
CA LEU A 81 15.11 7.63 6.32
C LEU A 81 14.56 7.06 7.64
N VAL A 82 14.22 7.96 8.57
CA VAL A 82 13.38 7.66 9.73
C VAL A 82 11.92 7.87 9.35
N CYS A 83 11.13 6.80 9.42
CA CYS A 83 9.76 6.76 8.94
C CYS A 83 8.74 6.54 10.07
N VAL A 84 7.48 6.93 9.81
CA VAL A 84 6.33 6.59 10.67
C VAL A 84 5.27 5.86 9.83
N ASP A 85 4.76 4.76 10.35
CA ASP A 85 3.64 4.00 9.79
C ASP A 85 2.40 4.17 10.66
N VAL A 86 1.45 5.01 10.22
CA VAL A 86 0.20 5.31 10.92
C VAL A 86 -0.88 4.31 10.49
N GLY A 87 -1.34 3.50 11.45
CA GLY A 87 -2.27 2.41 11.18
C GLY A 87 -1.55 1.14 10.73
N SER A 88 -0.38 0.87 11.34
CA SER A 88 0.53 -0.20 10.93
C SER A 88 -0.11 -1.59 10.84
N SER A 89 -1.19 -1.84 11.60
CA SER A 89 -1.96 -3.08 11.58
C SER A 89 -1.07 -4.33 11.71
N THR A 90 -1.10 -5.23 10.73
CA THR A 90 -0.23 -6.42 10.69
C THR A 90 1.22 -6.11 10.28
N GLY A 91 1.50 -4.89 9.81
CA GLY A 91 2.85 -4.39 9.49
C GLY A 91 3.19 -4.39 8.00
N GLY A 92 2.20 -4.37 7.11
CA GLY A 92 2.45 -4.43 5.65
C GLY A 92 3.26 -3.24 5.13
N PHE A 93 2.90 -2.03 5.54
CA PHE A 93 3.61 -0.80 5.18
C PHE A 93 4.98 -0.75 5.87
N THR A 94 5.05 -1.05 7.16
CA THR A 94 6.30 -1.22 7.90
C THR A 94 7.27 -2.17 7.17
N ASP A 95 6.83 -3.36 6.76
CA ASP A 95 7.67 -4.34 6.04
C ASP A 95 8.16 -3.79 4.69
N CYS A 96 7.28 -3.06 3.97
CA CYS A 96 7.65 -2.40 2.73
C CYS A 96 8.73 -1.33 2.93
N LEU A 97 8.59 -0.46 3.94
CA LEU A 97 9.60 0.56 4.27
C LEU A 97 10.95 -0.07 4.61
N LEU A 98 10.95 -1.11 5.46
CA LEU A 98 12.18 -1.79 5.88
C LEU A 98 12.89 -2.52 4.73
N GLN A 99 12.13 -3.10 3.79
CA GLN A 99 12.68 -3.74 2.59
C GLN A 99 13.25 -2.73 1.60
N ASN A 100 12.75 -1.49 1.59
CA ASN A 100 13.27 -0.38 0.79
C ASN A 100 14.33 0.46 1.53
N GLY A 101 14.91 -0.06 2.61
CA GLY A 101 16.09 0.53 3.24
C GLY A 101 15.81 1.59 4.30
N ALA A 102 14.57 1.77 4.77
CA ALA A 102 14.29 2.66 5.89
C ALA A 102 15.20 2.34 7.09
N GLN A 103 15.82 3.38 7.66
CA GLN A 103 16.73 3.25 8.80
C GLN A 103 15.96 2.83 10.04
N LYS A 104 14.77 3.39 10.24
CA LYS A 104 13.90 3.13 11.38
C LYS A 104 12.44 3.37 11.02
N VAL A 105 11.52 2.61 11.63
CA VAL A 105 10.08 2.79 11.45
C VAL A 105 9.37 2.81 12.80
N TYR A 106 8.66 3.90 13.08
CA TYR A 106 7.70 3.97 14.20
C TYR A 106 6.35 3.42 13.72
N ALA A 107 6.00 2.22 14.18
CA ALA A 107 4.76 1.55 13.83
C ALA A 107 3.66 1.91 14.84
N ILE A 108 2.78 2.84 14.48
CA ILE A 108 1.71 3.36 15.34
C ILE A 108 0.39 2.64 15.00
N ASP A 109 -0.26 2.08 16.02
CA ASP A 109 -1.60 1.51 15.85
C ASP A 109 -2.42 1.62 17.15
N VAL A 110 -3.74 1.74 17.00
CA VAL A 110 -4.70 1.70 18.12
C VAL A 110 -4.94 0.28 18.63
N GLY A 111 -4.72 -0.72 17.77
CA GLY A 111 -4.77 -2.13 18.09
C GLY A 111 -3.59 -2.59 18.95
N LYS A 112 -3.71 -3.81 19.50
CA LYS A 112 -2.70 -4.43 20.34
C LYS A 112 -2.49 -5.89 19.93
N GLY A 113 -1.23 -6.31 19.84
CA GLY A 113 -0.87 -7.69 19.51
C GLY A 113 -1.12 -8.10 18.06
N ILE A 114 -1.34 -7.14 17.15
CA ILE A 114 -1.67 -7.41 15.75
C ILE A 114 -0.46 -7.34 14.83
N LEU A 115 0.58 -6.58 15.20
CA LEU A 115 1.79 -6.45 14.40
C LEU A 115 2.50 -7.80 14.28
N HIS A 116 2.80 -8.20 13.04
CA HIS A 116 3.42 -9.48 12.74
C HIS A 116 4.76 -9.64 13.47
N TRP A 117 5.03 -10.85 13.96
CA TRP A 117 6.23 -11.18 14.75
C TRP A 117 7.55 -10.75 14.11
N LYS A 118 7.66 -10.91 12.78
CA LYS A 118 8.82 -10.46 11.98
C LYS A 118 9.13 -8.98 12.24
N MET A 119 8.12 -8.11 12.19
CA MET A 119 8.26 -6.67 12.40
C MET A 119 8.55 -6.37 13.87
N ARG A 120 7.84 -7.04 14.78
CA ARG A 120 8.05 -6.84 16.23
C ARG A 120 9.46 -7.15 16.70
N LYS A 121 10.17 -8.05 16.00
CA LYS A 121 11.55 -8.43 16.31
C LYS A 121 12.61 -7.65 15.55
N ASP A 122 12.24 -6.88 14.52
CA ASP A 122 13.21 -6.12 13.76
C ASP A 122 13.69 -4.94 14.64
N PRO A 123 15.01 -4.81 14.89
CA PRO A 123 15.54 -3.76 15.78
C PRO A 123 15.32 -2.34 15.24
N ARG A 124 14.97 -2.20 13.95
CA ARG A 124 14.63 -0.91 13.33
C ARG A 124 13.18 -0.50 13.57
N VAL A 125 12.36 -1.35 14.19
CA VAL A 125 10.94 -1.06 14.42
C VAL A 125 10.70 -0.64 15.87
N ILE A 126 10.13 0.54 16.06
CA ILE A 126 9.61 1.00 17.34
C ILE A 126 8.09 0.78 17.34
N VAL A 127 7.64 -0.13 18.20
CA VAL A 127 6.23 -0.52 18.28
C VAL A 127 5.47 0.42 19.21
N MET A 128 4.46 1.12 18.67
CA MET A 128 3.57 2.02 19.39
C MET A 128 2.12 1.53 19.27
N GLU A 129 1.82 0.40 19.92
CA GLU A 129 0.47 -0.17 20.01
C GLU A 129 -0.40 0.53 21.04
N SER A 130 -1.73 0.34 20.97
CA SER A 130 -2.70 1.03 21.84
C SER A 130 -2.53 2.56 21.83
N THR A 131 -2.00 3.10 20.73
CA THR A 131 -1.63 4.51 20.58
C THR A 131 -2.48 5.15 19.51
N ASN A 132 -3.22 6.20 19.89
CA ASN A 132 -3.97 6.98 18.91
C ASN A 132 -3.06 8.06 18.34
N ALA A 133 -2.74 7.96 17.05
CA ALA A 133 -1.89 8.91 16.34
C ALA A 133 -2.30 10.39 16.54
N ARG A 134 -3.60 10.68 16.70
CA ARG A 134 -4.09 12.05 16.95
C ARG A 134 -3.57 12.68 18.25
N HIS A 135 -3.11 11.86 19.19
CA HIS A 135 -2.67 12.29 20.51
C HIS A 135 -1.16 12.15 20.69
N VAL A 136 -0.43 11.78 19.63
CA VAL A 136 1.03 11.74 19.64
C VAL A 136 1.53 13.13 19.27
N GLU A 137 2.03 13.87 20.25
CA GLU A 137 2.49 15.26 20.05
C GLU A 137 3.86 15.32 19.37
N SER A 138 4.75 14.40 19.73
CA SER A 138 6.12 14.33 19.21
C SER A 138 6.65 12.89 19.18
N ILE A 139 7.66 12.68 18.36
CA ILE A 139 8.43 11.44 18.24
C ILE A 139 9.90 11.84 18.50
N PRO A 140 10.70 11.05 19.24
CA PRO A 140 12.01 11.48 19.75
C PRO A 140 13.12 11.53 18.67
N GLU A 141 12.75 11.59 17.39
CA GLU A 141 13.65 11.63 16.23
C GLU A 141 13.03 12.50 15.14
N LEU A 142 13.87 13.10 14.29
CA LEU A 142 13.42 13.86 13.14
C LEU A 142 12.80 12.90 12.12
N ILE A 143 11.51 13.06 11.85
CA ILE A 143 10.79 12.23 10.89
C ILE A 143 10.88 12.87 9.50
N GLN A 144 11.22 12.05 8.51
CA GLN A 144 11.39 12.52 7.13
C GLN A 144 10.29 11.97 6.21
N PHE A 145 9.68 10.84 6.58
CA PHE A 145 8.68 10.16 5.75
C PHE A 145 7.56 9.57 6.61
N VAL A 146 6.31 9.81 6.24
CA VAL A 146 5.15 9.24 6.93
C VAL A 146 4.24 8.51 5.95
N VAL A 147 3.76 7.33 6.34
CA VAL A 147 2.75 6.59 5.59
C VAL A 147 1.49 6.46 6.43
N ILE A 148 0.32 6.60 5.81
CA ILE A 148 -0.97 6.57 6.51
C ILE A 148 -1.91 5.56 5.85
N ASP A 149 -2.21 4.44 6.54
CA ASP A 149 -3.21 3.44 6.15
C ASP A 149 -4.24 3.18 7.28
N ALA A 150 -4.74 4.24 7.90
CA ALA A 150 -5.73 4.12 8.98
C ALA A 150 -7.14 3.80 8.46
N SER A 151 -7.93 3.09 9.25
CA SER A 151 -9.34 2.77 8.95
C SER A 151 -10.27 3.42 9.98
N PHE A 152 -11.53 3.68 9.59
CA PHE A 152 -12.56 4.30 10.45
C PHE A 152 -12.25 5.73 10.92
N ILE A 153 -11.33 6.42 10.25
CA ILE A 153 -10.93 7.79 10.54
C ILE A 153 -10.66 8.52 9.22
N SER A 154 -11.01 9.80 9.16
CA SER A 154 -10.67 10.68 8.03
C SER A 154 -9.25 11.22 8.19
N LEU A 155 -8.53 11.37 7.07
CA LEU A 155 -7.23 12.04 7.00
C LEU A 155 -7.26 13.45 7.59
N LYS A 156 -8.44 14.10 7.57
CA LYS A 156 -8.65 15.43 8.19
C LYS A 156 -8.31 15.47 9.68
N ASN A 157 -8.36 14.32 10.36
CA ASN A 157 -8.01 14.21 11.77
C ASN A 157 -6.56 13.76 12.02
N LEU A 158 -5.88 13.22 11.01
CA LEU A 158 -4.53 12.65 11.15
C LEU A 158 -3.45 13.62 10.69
N LEU A 159 -3.66 14.30 9.56
CA LEU A 159 -2.67 15.20 8.97
C LEU A 159 -2.22 16.36 9.88
N PRO A 160 -3.07 16.92 10.77
CA PRO A 160 -2.61 17.92 11.73
C PRO A 160 -1.59 17.37 12.74
N ALA A 161 -1.76 16.12 13.19
CA ALA A 161 -0.78 15.47 14.08
C ALA A 161 0.49 15.10 13.32
N VAL A 162 0.37 14.57 12.09
CA VAL A 162 1.54 14.25 11.24
C VAL A 162 2.42 15.48 11.00
N LYS A 163 1.80 16.65 10.83
CA LYS A 163 2.51 17.92 10.64
C LYS A 163 3.45 18.26 11.79
N SER A 164 3.09 17.93 13.04
CA SER A 164 3.96 18.23 14.19
C SER A 164 5.19 17.32 14.26
N TRP A 165 5.17 16.17 13.60
CA TRP A 165 6.28 15.20 13.62
C TRP A 165 7.36 15.51 12.57
N LEU A 166 6.98 16.13 11.46
CA LEU A 166 7.87 16.46 10.33
C LEU A 166 8.73 17.71 10.58
N GLY A 167 8.48 18.45 11.68
CA GLY A 167 9.26 19.63 12.04
C GLY A 167 9.18 20.78 11.04
N GLU A 168 10.09 21.75 11.16
CA GLU A 168 10.15 22.93 10.28
C GLU A 168 10.78 22.63 8.92
N ASP A 169 11.75 21.71 8.88
CA ASP A 169 12.39 21.23 7.65
C ASP A 169 11.42 20.43 6.77
N GLY A 170 10.35 19.92 7.38
CA GLY A 170 9.29 19.21 6.70
C GLY A 170 9.68 17.81 6.25
N GLY A 171 8.95 17.29 5.26
CA GLY A 171 9.16 15.94 4.74
C GLY A 171 8.03 15.50 3.83
N GLU A 172 7.97 14.19 3.57
CA GLU A 172 6.99 13.64 2.65
C GLU A 172 6.00 12.69 3.34
N VAL A 173 4.78 12.64 2.79
CA VAL A 173 3.72 11.77 3.28
C VAL A 173 3.10 11.01 2.13
N VAL A 174 2.91 9.69 2.29
CA VAL A 174 2.02 8.91 1.43
C VAL A 174 0.78 8.52 2.22
N ALA A 175 -0.36 9.10 1.84
CA ALA A 175 -1.63 8.89 2.54
C ALA A 175 -2.63 8.10 1.69
N LEU A 176 -3.23 7.07 2.28
CA LEU A 176 -4.31 6.33 1.64
C LEU A 176 -5.65 7.04 1.86
N ILE A 177 -6.24 7.57 0.79
CA ILE A 177 -7.58 8.14 0.76
C ILE A 177 -8.58 7.00 0.56
N LYS A 178 -9.41 6.74 1.57
CA LYS A 178 -10.41 5.67 1.58
C LYS A 178 -11.81 6.28 1.50
N PRO A 179 -12.46 6.31 0.32
CA PRO A 179 -13.75 6.98 0.16
C PRO A 179 -14.82 6.55 1.17
N GLN A 180 -14.82 5.30 1.60
CA GLN A 180 -15.76 4.78 2.62
C GLN A 180 -15.61 5.42 4.02
N PHE A 181 -14.48 6.06 4.32
CA PHE A 181 -14.22 6.74 5.61
C PHE A 181 -14.19 8.26 5.48
N GLU A 182 -14.13 8.78 4.26
CA GLU A 182 -14.15 10.22 3.95
C GLU A 182 -15.55 10.69 3.53
N ALA A 183 -16.32 9.83 2.86
CA ALA A 183 -17.67 10.16 2.42
C ALA A 183 -18.65 10.28 3.60
N GLY A 184 -19.68 11.12 3.43
CA GLY A 184 -20.74 11.28 4.42
C GLY A 184 -21.54 9.99 4.66
N ARG A 185 -22.14 9.87 5.85
CA ARG A 185 -22.91 8.67 6.28
C ARG A 185 -23.97 8.20 5.27
N LYS A 186 -24.60 9.14 4.55
CA LYS A 186 -25.63 8.85 3.54
C LYS A 186 -25.09 8.02 2.36
N ASP A 187 -23.88 8.32 1.89
CA ASP A 187 -23.28 7.64 0.74
C ASP A 187 -22.82 6.23 1.10
N VAL A 188 -22.23 6.09 2.30
CA VAL A 188 -21.78 4.80 2.84
C VAL A 188 -22.96 3.84 3.06
N ALA A 189 -24.09 4.35 3.58
CA ALA A 189 -25.29 3.55 3.83
C ALA A 189 -25.90 3.00 2.53
N LYS A 190 -25.99 3.83 1.48
CA LYS A 190 -26.51 3.40 0.16
C LYS A 190 -25.71 2.24 -0.44
N GLY A 191 -24.39 2.23 -0.22
CA GLY A 191 -23.48 1.21 -0.74
C GLY A 191 -23.21 0.01 0.17
N LYS A 192 -23.90 -0.11 1.31
CA LYS A 192 -23.57 -1.10 2.37
C LYS A 192 -22.08 -1.09 2.77
N GLY A 193 -21.47 0.10 2.78
CA GLY A 193 -20.04 0.28 3.08
C GLY A 193 -19.09 0.17 1.89
N VAL A 194 -19.61 0.05 0.66
CA VAL A 194 -18.81 0.06 -0.58
C VAL A 194 -19.21 1.25 -1.46
N ILE A 195 -18.26 2.16 -1.72
CA ILE A 195 -18.47 3.32 -2.57
C ILE A 195 -18.07 2.96 -4.01
N ARG A 196 -19.06 2.87 -4.91
CA ARG A 196 -18.86 2.52 -6.33
C ARG A 196 -19.03 3.70 -7.30
N LYS A 197 -19.78 4.73 -6.90
CA LYS A 197 -20.16 5.83 -7.81
C LYS A 197 -18.96 6.75 -8.08
N PRO A 198 -18.55 6.95 -9.34
CA PRO A 198 -17.46 7.88 -9.71
C PRO A 198 -17.68 9.29 -9.16
N ALA A 199 -18.91 9.82 -9.26
CA ALA A 199 -19.31 11.08 -8.61
C ALA A 199 -18.86 11.22 -7.14
N VAL A 200 -19.02 10.15 -6.35
CA VAL A 200 -18.68 10.17 -4.91
C VAL A 200 -17.17 10.12 -4.73
N HIS A 201 -16.45 9.32 -5.52
CA HIS A 201 -14.98 9.31 -5.49
C HIS A 201 -14.42 10.69 -5.86
N ARG A 202 -14.90 11.31 -6.94
CA ARG A 202 -14.46 12.65 -7.37
C ARG A 202 -14.69 13.69 -6.29
N ARG A 203 -15.89 13.71 -5.70
CA ARG A 203 -16.22 14.64 -4.62
C ARG A 203 -15.32 14.42 -3.39
N VAL A 204 -15.13 13.19 -2.95
CA VAL A 204 -14.23 12.87 -1.83
C VAL A 204 -12.81 13.34 -2.11
N LEU A 205 -12.27 13.05 -3.30
CA LEU A 205 -10.92 13.47 -3.67
C LEU A 205 -10.79 14.99 -3.63
N LYS A 206 -11.74 15.74 -4.21
CA LYS A 206 -11.76 17.20 -4.12
C LYS A 206 -11.77 17.69 -2.67
N GLU A 207 -12.69 17.18 -1.85
CA GLU A 207 -12.85 17.60 -0.45
C GLU A 207 -11.62 17.29 0.42
N VAL A 208 -10.93 16.17 0.18
CA VAL A 208 -9.73 15.76 0.94
C VAL A 208 -8.50 16.53 0.46
N LEU A 209 -8.31 16.67 -0.85
CA LEU A 209 -7.15 17.38 -1.42
C LEU A 209 -7.21 18.88 -1.15
N SER A 210 -8.40 19.51 -1.20
CA SER A 210 -8.56 20.90 -0.76
C SER A 210 -8.14 21.08 0.70
N PHE A 211 -8.57 20.18 1.60
CA PHE A 211 -8.18 20.22 3.00
C PHE A 211 -6.65 20.05 3.18
N ILE A 212 -6.02 19.15 2.42
CA ILE A 212 -4.57 18.94 2.44
C ILE A 212 -3.83 20.25 2.16
N VAL A 213 -4.26 20.99 1.13
CA VAL A 213 -3.68 22.30 0.79
C VAL A 213 -3.93 23.32 1.90
N GLU A 214 -5.14 23.36 2.48
CA GLU A 214 -5.45 24.22 3.64
C GLU A 214 -4.55 23.94 4.86
N GLN A 215 -4.05 22.71 5.00
CA GLN A 215 -3.10 22.33 6.06
C GLN A 215 -1.63 22.64 5.74
N ASN A 216 -1.35 23.34 4.62
CA ASN A 216 -0.02 23.69 4.13
C ASN A 216 0.80 22.49 3.60
N TYR A 217 0.12 21.47 3.09
CA TYR A 217 0.77 20.42 2.30
C TYR A 217 0.59 20.72 0.81
N SER A 218 1.57 20.37 -0.01
CA SER A 218 1.44 20.30 -1.47
C SER A 218 1.19 18.86 -1.92
N VAL A 219 0.37 18.67 -2.95
CA VAL A 219 0.10 17.36 -3.56
C VAL A 219 1.09 17.15 -4.71
N HIS A 220 1.99 16.18 -4.59
CA HIS A 220 2.99 15.85 -5.61
C HIS A 220 2.61 14.64 -6.47
N GLY A 221 1.66 13.83 -6.00
CA GLY A 221 1.18 12.66 -6.73
C GLY A 221 -0.20 12.24 -6.28
N LEU A 222 -1.00 11.74 -7.23
CA LEU A 222 -2.27 11.11 -6.96
C LEU A 222 -2.38 9.84 -7.81
N ALA A 223 -2.79 8.74 -7.20
CA ALA A 223 -2.93 7.46 -7.89
C ALA A 223 -4.08 6.64 -7.31
N GLN A 224 -4.64 5.75 -8.12
CA GLN A 224 -5.43 4.65 -7.59
C GLN A 224 -4.50 3.59 -6.97
N SER A 225 -4.88 3.02 -5.82
CA SER A 225 -4.18 1.90 -5.19
C SER A 225 -4.11 0.70 -6.14
N SER A 226 -2.96 0.03 -6.18
CA SER A 226 -2.70 -1.19 -6.99
C SER A 226 -3.67 -2.33 -6.67
N ILE A 227 -4.22 -2.34 -5.46
CA ILE A 227 -5.24 -3.28 -5.01
C ILE A 227 -6.44 -2.57 -4.39
N THR A 228 -7.61 -3.20 -4.48
CA THR A 228 -8.82 -2.74 -3.79
C THR A 228 -8.81 -3.11 -2.30
N GLY A 229 -9.55 -2.33 -1.51
CA GLY A 229 -9.77 -2.62 -0.09
C GLY A 229 -10.52 -3.95 0.13
N PRO A 230 -10.57 -4.49 1.36
CA PRO A 230 -11.09 -5.83 1.63
C PRO A 230 -12.53 -6.10 1.15
N LYS A 231 -13.37 -5.06 1.11
CA LYS A 231 -14.77 -5.13 0.61
C LYS A 231 -14.91 -4.73 -0.87
N GLY A 232 -13.80 -4.57 -1.59
CA GLY A 232 -13.77 -4.10 -2.97
C GLY A 232 -13.89 -2.59 -3.15
N ASN A 233 -13.62 -1.79 -2.12
CA ASN A 233 -13.56 -0.33 -2.27
C ASN A 233 -12.33 0.05 -3.10
N THR A 234 -12.52 0.93 -4.08
CA THR A 234 -11.43 1.66 -4.71
C THR A 234 -10.84 2.63 -3.69
N GLU A 235 -9.52 2.58 -3.53
CA GLU A 235 -8.76 3.44 -2.62
C GLU A 235 -7.73 4.21 -3.44
N PHE A 236 -7.38 5.40 -2.98
CA PHE A 236 -6.43 6.27 -3.68
C PHE A 236 -5.23 6.56 -2.79
N LEU A 237 -4.10 6.87 -3.40
CA LEU A 237 -2.84 7.24 -2.76
C LEU A 237 -2.56 8.69 -3.12
N ALA A 238 -2.26 9.52 -2.13
CA ALA A 238 -1.76 10.87 -2.32
C ALA A 238 -0.34 10.96 -1.77
N HIS A 239 0.58 11.46 -2.61
CA HIS A 239 1.93 11.84 -2.21
C HIS A 239 1.95 13.32 -1.90
N LEU A 240 2.34 13.66 -0.68
CA LEU A 240 2.27 15.00 -0.12
C LEU A 240 3.67 15.45 0.29
N ARG A 241 3.94 16.75 0.22
CA ARG A 241 5.11 17.37 0.84
C ARG A 241 4.70 18.50 1.76
N ILE A 242 5.51 18.71 2.78
CA ILE A 242 5.42 19.84 3.71
C ILE A 242 6.83 20.38 3.95
N PRO A 243 7.04 21.70 4.14
CA PRO A 243 6.09 22.77 3.84
C PRO A 243 5.64 22.75 2.37
N SER A 244 4.49 23.38 2.10
CA SER A 244 3.90 23.39 0.75
C SER A 244 4.89 23.89 -0.30
N ALA A 245 5.06 23.12 -1.36
CA ALA A 245 5.85 23.44 -2.55
C ALA A 245 4.95 23.44 -3.81
N GLU A 246 5.53 23.60 -5.00
CA GLU A 246 4.79 23.45 -6.25
C GLU A 246 4.28 22.00 -6.40
N GLY A 247 2.97 21.84 -6.42
CA GLY A 247 2.29 20.56 -6.58
C GLY A 247 1.75 20.34 -7.99
N ILE A 248 1.12 19.19 -8.20
CA ILE A 248 0.43 18.84 -9.45
C ILE A 248 -0.90 19.60 -9.61
N ASP A 249 -1.42 19.65 -10.84
CA ASP A 249 -2.82 20.03 -11.07
C ASP A 249 -3.75 18.93 -10.53
N MET A 250 -4.34 19.19 -9.36
CA MET A 250 -5.24 18.26 -8.68
C MET A 250 -6.51 17.95 -9.50
N GLN A 251 -7.03 18.92 -10.26
CA GLN A 251 -8.25 18.71 -11.05
C GLN A 251 -7.94 17.78 -12.23
N ALA A 252 -6.87 18.04 -12.96
CA ALA A 252 -6.40 17.16 -14.04
C ALA A 252 -6.06 15.75 -13.52
N ALA A 253 -5.44 15.64 -12.34
CA ALA A 253 -5.14 14.35 -11.73
C ALA A 253 -6.40 13.56 -11.35
N ILE A 254 -7.43 14.22 -10.81
CA ILE A 254 -8.73 13.57 -10.53
C ILE A 254 -9.39 13.12 -11.83
N ASP A 255 -9.36 13.94 -12.88
CA ASP A 255 -9.95 13.63 -14.19
C ASP A 255 -9.29 12.43 -14.86
N SER A 256 -7.98 12.29 -14.71
CA SER A 256 -7.26 11.12 -15.22
C SER A 256 -7.55 9.83 -14.44
N LEU A 257 -7.93 9.91 -13.16
CA LEU A 257 -8.08 8.75 -12.29
C LEU A 257 -9.52 8.25 -12.17
N VAL A 258 -10.47 9.18 -12.18
CA VAL A 258 -11.88 8.85 -11.99
C VAL A 258 -12.66 9.39 -13.19
N PRO A 259 -13.24 8.49 -14.01
CA PRO A 259 -13.97 8.91 -15.20
C PRO A 259 -15.08 9.90 -14.82
N PRO A 260 -15.44 10.82 -15.72
CA PRO A 260 -16.66 11.61 -15.56
C PRO A 260 -17.85 10.66 -15.46
N ASP A 261 -18.92 11.09 -14.78
CA ASP A 261 -20.15 10.32 -14.82
C ASP A 261 -20.60 10.23 -16.29
N GLU A 262 -20.95 9.02 -16.75
CA GLU A 262 -21.79 8.91 -17.94
C GLU A 262 -23.09 9.62 -17.56
N GLU A 263 -23.42 10.72 -18.26
CA GLU A 263 -24.77 11.29 -18.17
C GLU A 263 -25.73 10.12 -18.39
N GLU A 264 -26.55 9.80 -17.38
CA GLU A 264 -27.70 8.92 -17.58
C GLU A 264 -28.50 9.59 -18.68
N GLY A 265 -28.35 9.10 -19.92
CA GLY A 265 -29.09 9.60 -21.05
C GLY A 265 -30.55 9.50 -20.69
N ASP A 266 -31.20 10.65 -20.53
CA ASP A 266 -32.64 10.73 -20.39
C ASP A 266 -33.23 9.97 -21.57
N GLY A 267 -33.73 8.78 -21.27
CA GLY A 267 -34.49 7.97 -22.22
C GLY A 267 -35.77 8.72 -22.51
N GLU A 268 -35.73 9.69 -23.43
CA GLU A 268 -36.90 10.11 -24.18
C GLU A 268 -37.39 8.90 -24.96
N ILE A 269 -38.31 8.16 -24.33
CA ILE A 269 -39.21 7.25 -25.01
C ILE A 269 -40.11 8.14 -25.86
N THR A 270 -39.67 8.45 -27.06
CA THR A 270 -40.54 8.99 -28.10
C THR A 270 -41.49 7.87 -28.52
N LEU A 271 -42.66 7.82 -27.89
CA LEU A 271 -43.79 7.03 -28.37
C LEU A 271 -44.26 7.66 -29.68
N SER A 272 -43.93 7.00 -30.79
CA SER A 272 -44.62 7.14 -32.08
C SER A 272 -45.71 6.09 -32.21
#